data_AF-S0DG54-F1
#
_entry.id   AF-S0DG54-F1
#
_cell.length_a   1.000
_cell.length_b   1.000
_cell.length_c   1.000
_cell.angle_alpha   90.00
_cell.angle_beta   90.00
_cell.angle_gamma   90.00
#
_symmetry.space_group_name_H-M   'P 1'
#
loop_
_entity.id
_entity.type
_entity.pdbx_description
1 polymer ?
#
loop_
_entity_poly.entity_id
_entity_poly.type
_entity_poly.pdbx_seq_one_letter_code
_entity_poly.pdbx_strand_id
1 'polypeptide(L)'
;MGPLGGIAAALHHAADHGFETVLTIGCDMPDVPIDLFDALAGSPPAYCRDAPILGFWPASLAAALDRHLATDPKRSIRGWADSIGAHAVASPTPLANINTLADLATL
;
A
#
# COMPACT_ATOMS: atom_id res chain seq x y z
N MET A 1 -2.85 6.16 -15.05
CA MET A 1 -2.51 5.00 -14.21
C MET A 1 -2.67 5.44 -12.76
N GLY A 2 -3.38 4.66 -11.94
CA GLY A 2 -3.65 5.01 -10.53
C GLY A 2 -2.58 4.45 -9.58
N PRO A 3 -2.85 4.43 -8.26
CA PRO A 3 -1.89 4.02 -7.24
C PRO A 3 -1.30 2.61 -7.42
N LEU A 4 -2.08 1.65 -7.95
CA LEU A 4 -1.56 0.30 -8.27
C LEU A 4 -0.42 0.33 -9.31
N GLY A 5 -0.39 1.32 -10.20
CA GLY A 5 0.72 1.48 -11.13
C GLY A 5 2.03 1.86 -10.42
N GLY A 6 1.93 2.70 -9.38
CA GLY A 6 3.07 3.04 -8.54
C GLY A 6 3.57 1.83 -7.74
N ILE A 7 2.65 1.05 -7.16
CA ILE A 7 2.99 -0.20 -6.47
C ILE A 7 3.68 -1.17 -7.44
N ALA A 8 3.15 -1.36 -8.65
CA ALA A 8 3.76 -2.24 -9.66
C ALA A 8 5.20 -1.81 -10.00
N ALA A 9 5.41 -0.52 -10.28
CA ALA A 9 6.74 0.00 -10.55
C ALA A 9 7.70 -0.21 -9.37
N ALA A 10 7.23 0.01 -8.13
CA ALA A 10 8.04 -0.20 -6.93
C ALA A 10 8.40 -1.68 -6.72
N LEU A 11 7.46 -2.62 -6.96
CA LEU A 11 7.73 -4.05 -6.82
C LEU A 11 8.72 -4.56 -7.87
N HIS A 12 8.61 -4.10 -9.12
CA HIS A 12 9.61 -4.42 -10.15
C HIS A 12 10.98 -3.86 -9.79
N HIS A 13 11.04 -2.60 -9.36
CA HIS A 13 12.29 -2.02 -8.87
C HIS A 13 12.88 -2.83 -7.72
N ALA A 14 12.05 -3.26 -6.76
CA ALA A 14 12.49 -4.08 -5.64
C ALA A 14 13.06 -5.42 -6.10
N ALA A 15 12.35 -6.13 -6.99
CA ALA A 15 12.79 -7.41 -7.53
C ALA A 15 14.10 -7.28 -8.31
N ASP A 16 14.24 -6.26 -9.16
CA ASP A 16 15.43 -6.02 -9.98
C ASP A 16 16.68 -5.68 -9.16
N HIS A 17 16.50 -5.11 -7.96
CA HIS A 17 17.59 -4.69 -7.08
C HIS A 17 17.79 -5.63 -5.89
N GLY A 18 17.06 -6.74 -5.82
CA GLY A 18 17.19 -7.74 -4.76
C GLY A 18 16.63 -7.31 -3.40
N PHE A 19 15.74 -6.32 -3.36
CA PHE A 19 14.98 -5.98 -2.15
C PHE A 19 13.85 -6.99 -1.95
N GLU A 20 13.61 -7.39 -0.70
CA GLU A 20 12.62 -8.42 -0.39
C GLU A 20 11.17 -7.88 -0.44
N THR A 21 10.98 -6.65 0.03
CA THR A 21 9.65 -6.07 0.26
C THR A 21 9.63 -4.58 -0.06
N VAL A 22 8.43 -4.07 -0.31
CA VAL A 22 8.13 -2.65 -0.52
C VAL A 22 7.10 -2.22 0.53
N LEU A 23 7.42 -1.19 1.29
CA LEU A 23 6.45 -0.45 2.10
C LEU A 23 5.96 0.75 1.29
N THR A 24 4.65 0.91 1.17
CA THR A 24 4.02 2.07 0.55
C THR A 24 3.28 2.92 1.57
N ILE A 25 3.22 4.24 1.34
CA ILE A 25 2.48 5.22 2.15
C ILE A 25 1.95 6.33 1.23
N GLY A 26 0.79 6.91 1.57
CA GLY A 26 0.29 8.12 0.90
C GLY A 26 1.18 9.32 1.24
N CYS A 27 1.57 10.12 0.25
CA CYS A 27 2.37 11.34 0.49
C CYS A 27 1.60 12.42 1.28
N ASP A 28 0.29 12.26 1.38
CA ASP A 28 -0.68 13.10 2.07
C ASP A 28 -1.01 12.61 3.49
N MET A 29 -0.30 11.60 3.99
CA MET A 29 -0.47 11.01 5.33
C MET A 29 0.71 11.42 6.25
N PRO A 30 0.67 12.60 6.87
CA PRO A 30 1.81 13.16 7.60
C PRO A 30 2.08 12.49 8.95
N ASP A 31 1.05 11.92 9.58
CA ASP A 31 1.13 11.26 10.88
C ASP A 31 0.55 9.85 10.77
N VAL A 32 1.45 8.86 10.86
CA VAL A 32 1.11 7.45 10.83
C VAL A 32 1.75 6.77 12.04
N PRO A 33 0.96 6.09 12.89
CA PRO A 33 1.48 5.41 14.07
C PRO A 33 2.59 4.40 13.72
N ILE A 34 3.69 4.43 14.47
CA ILE A 34 4.85 3.56 14.21
C ILE A 34 4.50 2.06 14.34
N ASP A 35 3.64 1.73 15.31
CA ASP A 35 3.14 0.39 15.58
C ASP A 35 2.31 -0.18 14.44
N LEU A 36 1.69 0.68 13.61
CA LEU A 36 1.00 0.24 12.40
C LEU A 36 2.00 -0.30 11.35
N PHE A 37 3.19 0.30 11.21
CA PHE A 37 4.22 -0.24 10.32
C PHE A 37 4.72 -1.60 10.80
N ASP A 38 4.94 -1.75 12.11
CA ASP A 38 5.36 -3.03 12.70
C ASP A 38 4.30 -4.12 12.47
N ALA A 39 3.02 -3.79 12.67
CA ALA A 39 1.91 -4.71 12.43
C ALA A 39 1.82 -5.14 10.96
N LEU A 40 2.03 -4.23 10.01
CA LEU A 40 2.06 -4.55 8.58
C LEU A 40 3.25 -5.44 8.21
N ALA A 41 4.44 -5.13 8.75
CA ALA A 41 5.66 -5.91 8.49
C ALA A 41 5.61 -7.32 9.12
N GLY A 42 4.82 -7.53 10.17
CA GLY A 42 4.70 -8.81 10.85
C GLY A 42 3.88 -9.88 10.13
N SER A 43 3.12 -9.54 9.08
CA SER A 43 2.27 -10.50 8.34
C SER A 43 2.11 -10.18 6.84
N PRO A 44 3.20 -10.04 6.07
CA PRO A 44 3.13 -9.71 4.65
C PRO A 44 2.61 -10.88 3.79
N PRO A 45 1.89 -10.61 2.69
CA PRO A 45 1.46 -9.28 2.22
C PRO A 45 0.38 -8.71 3.13
N ALA A 46 0.49 -7.42 3.50
CA ALA A 46 -0.45 -6.75 4.38
C ALA A 46 -0.76 -5.33 3.91
N TYR A 47 -1.93 -4.82 4.27
CA TYR A 47 -2.33 -3.44 4.01
C TYR A 47 -3.19 -2.87 5.13
N CYS A 48 -3.17 -1.54 5.29
CA CYS A 48 -4.05 -0.86 6.22
C CYS A 48 -5.47 -0.79 5.63
N ARG A 49 -6.44 -1.42 6.29
CA ARG A 49 -7.84 -1.41 5.84
C ARG A 49 -8.40 0.01 5.73
N ASP A 50 -7.98 0.87 6.66
CA ASP A 50 -8.46 2.24 6.80
C ASP A 50 -7.78 3.20 5.81
N ALA A 51 -6.60 2.84 5.29
CA ALA A 51 -5.91 3.55 4.20
C ALA A 51 -5.19 2.55 3.26
N PRO A 52 -5.85 1.98 2.23
CA PRO A 52 -5.31 0.83 1.48
C PRO A 52 -4.01 1.06 0.70
N ILE A 53 -3.63 2.32 0.48
CA ILE A 53 -2.32 2.66 -0.11
C ILE A 53 -1.15 2.41 0.85
N LEU A 54 -1.42 2.41 2.16
CA LEU A 54 -0.46 2.03 3.18
C LEU A 54 -0.41 0.50 3.24
N GLY A 55 0.72 -0.09 2.82
CA GLY A 55 0.85 -1.54 2.77
C GLY A 55 2.28 -2.01 2.64
N PHE A 56 2.46 -3.30 2.93
CA PHE A 56 3.74 -3.98 2.97
C PHE A 56 3.68 -5.20 2.06
N TRP A 57 4.44 -5.14 0.96
CA TRP A 57 4.25 -5.98 -0.21
C TRP A 57 5.54 -6.73 -0.55
N PRO A 58 5.56 -8.07 -0.58
CA PRO A 58 6.69 -8.83 -1.09
C PRO A 58 6.98 -8.50 -2.56
N ALA A 59 8.26 -8.26 -2.89
CA ALA A 59 8.71 -7.95 -4.25
C ALA A 59 8.38 -9.08 -5.25
N SER A 60 8.29 -10.32 -4.77
CA SER A 60 7.85 -11.49 -5.53
C SER A 60 6.45 -11.36 -6.15
N LEU A 61 5.64 -10.38 -5.70
CA LEU A 61 4.31 -10.11 -6.25
C LEU A 61 4.30 -9.30 -7.54
N ALA A 62 5.44 -8.76 -8.01
CA ALA A 62 5.50 -7.89 -9.19
C ALA A 62 4.76 -8.48 -10.42
N ALA A 63 5.10 -9.71 -10.81
CA ALA A 63 4.47 -10.39 -11.94
C ALA A 63 2.98 -10.73 -11.70
N ALA A 64 2.57 -10.94 -10.43
CA ALA A 64 1.17 -11.16 -10.10
C ALA A 64 0.35 -9.86 -10.24
N LEU A 65 0.93 -8.72 -9.86
CA LEU A 65 0.29 -7.42 -10.01
C LEU A 65 0.13 -7.02 -11.49
N ASP A 66 1.10 -7.35 -12.35
CA ASP A 66 0.96 -7.15 -13.79
C ASP A 66 -0.25 -7.91 -14.37
N ARG A 67 -0.40 -9.18 -13.98
CA ARG A 67 -1.55 -10.01 -14.39
C ARG A 67 -2.87 -9.43 -13.89
N HIS A 68 -2.89 -8.93 -12.66
CA HIS A 68 -4.08 -8.28 -12.10
C HIS A 68 -4.43 -7.01 -12.88
N LEU A 69 -3.45 -6.15 -13.15
CA LEU A 69 -3.64 -4.90 -13.90
C LEU A 69 -4.10 -5.12 -15.35
N ALA A 70 -3.73 -6.26 -15.96
CA ALA A 70 -4.18 -6.63 -17.29
C ALA A 70 -5.65 -7.11 -17.33
N THR A 71 -6.19 -7.58 -16.20
CA THR A 71 -7.52 -8.22 -16.14
C THR A 71 -8.57 -7.38 -15.42
N ASP A 72 -8.20 -6.54 -14.44
CA ASP A 72 -9.13 -5.68 -13.71
C ASP A 72 -9.14 -4.24 -14.27
N PRO A 73 -10.25 -3.79 -14.90
CA PRO A 73 -10.38 -2.42 -15.37
C PRO A 73 -10.52 -1.40 -14.22
N LYS A 74 -10.95 -1.80 -13.02
CA LYS A 74 -11.15 -0.90 -11.87
C LYS A 74 -9.86 -0.57 -11.16
N ARG A 75 -8.86 -1.48 -11.20
CA ARG A 75 -7.52 -1.29 -10.63
C ARG A 75 -7.58 -0.85 -9.17
N SER A 76 -8.46 -1.48 -8.40
CA SER A 76 -8.67 -1.19 -6.98
C SER A 76 -7.56 -1.81 -6.14
N ILE A 77 -6.94 -1.05 -5.23
CA ILE A 77 -5.96 -1.62 -4.29
C ILE A 77 -6.58 -2.71 -3.41
N ARG A 78 -7.82 -2.51 -2.94
CA ARG A 78 -8.55 -3.54 -2.18
C ARG A 78 -8.77 -4.81 -2.99
N GLY A 79 -9.32 -4.70 -4.21
CA GLY A 79 -9.46 -5.86 -5.11
C GLY A 79 -8.13 -6.57 -5.42
N TRP A 80 -7.03 -5.83 -5.55
CA TRP A 80 -5.69 -6.42 -5.63
C TRP A 80 -5.33 -7.18 -4.35
N ALA A 81 -5.44 -6.54 -3.19
CA ALA A 81 -5.15 -7.14 -1.88
C ALA A 81 -5.96 -8.42 -1.66
N ASP A 82 -7.26 -8.40 -1.96
CA ASP A 82 -8.14 -9.57 -1.89
C ASP A 82 -7.66 -10.69 -2.83
N SER A 83 -7.23 -10.36 -4.05
CA SER A 83 -6.79 -11.35 -5.05
C SER A 83 -5.52 -12.11 -4.66
N ILE A 84 -4.69 -11.54 -3.78
CA ILE A 84 -3.48 -12.18 -3.26
C ILE A 84 -3.63 -12.67 -1.82
N GLY A 85 -4.81 -12.52 -1.21
CA GLY A 85 -5.05 -12.88 0.18
C GLY A 85 -4.25 -12.05 1.19
N ALA A 86 -4.03 -10.75 0.89
CA ALA A 86 -3.27 -9.87 1.79
C ALA A 86 -4.01 -9.64 3.12
N HIS A 87 -3.25 -9.57 4.21
CA HIS A 87 -3.77 -9.35 5.54
C HIS A 87 -4.22 -7.88 5.72
N ALA A 88 -5.47 -7.70 6.13
CA ALA A 88 -6.04 -6.37 6.40
C ALA A 88 -5.78 -5.98 7.86
N VAL A 89 -4.87 -5.03 8.08
CA VAL A 89 -4.52 -4.48 9.39
C VAL A 89 -5.36 -3.24 9.68
N ALA A 90 -5.90 -3.13 10.88
CA ALA A 90 -6.61 -1.94 11.34
C ALA A 90 -5.62 -0.90 11.88
N SER A 91 -5.85 0.38 11.61
CA SER A 91 -5.09 1.43 12.27
C SER A 91 -5.50 1.54 13.75
N PRO A 92 -4.53 1.70 14.68
CA PRO A 92 -4.84 1.86 16.11
C PRO A 92 -5.50 3.22 16.41
N THR A 93 -5.26 4.22 15.56
CA THR A 93 -5.84 5.56 15.64
C THR A 93 -6.37 6.01 14.27
N PRO A 94 -7.27 7.00 14.20
CA PRO A 94 -7.68 7.59 12.93
C PRO A 94 -6.47 8.14 12.16
N LEU A 95 -6.35 7.78 10.89
CA LEU A 95 -5.29 8.28 10.02
C LEU A 95 -5.74 9.59 9.37
N ALA A 96 -4.94 10.65 9.52
CA ALA A 96 -5.18 11.93 8.87
C ALA A 96 -4.69 11.89 7.42
N ASN A 97 -5.47 12.50 6.52
CA ASN A 97 -5.06 12.73 5.13
C ASN A 97 -5.26 14.22 4.80
N ILE A 98 -4.21 14.87 4.29
CA ILE A 98 -4.23 16.24 3.80
C ILE A 98 -4.77 16.25 2.36
N ASN A 99 -6.04 16.60 2.19
CA ASN A 99 -6.66 16.71 0.87
C ASN A 99 -6.66 18.15 0.36
N THR A 100 -6.58 19.13 1.28
CA THR A 100 -6.69 20.55 1.00
C THR A 100 -5.66 21.37 1.78
N LEU A 101 -5.43 22.62 1.34
CA LEU A 101 -4.59 23.57 2.08
C LEU A 101 -5.15 23.89 3.47
N ALA A 102 -6.47 23.82 3.65
CA ALA A 102 -7.09 24.03 4.94
C ALA A 102 -6.71 22.91 5.93
N ASP A 103 -6.67 21.65 5.46
CA ASP A 103 -6.27 20.51 6.28
C ASP A 103 -4.83 20.68 6.78
N LEU A 104 -3.93 21.13 5.90
CA LEU A 104 -2.53 21.41 6.24
C LEU A 104 -2.38 22.50 7.31
N ALA A 105 -3.24 23.51 7.32
CA ALA A 105 -3.21 24.58 8.31
C ALA A 105 -3.71 24.14 9.70
N THR A 106 -4.35 22.97 9.80
CA THR A 106 -4.93 22.43 11.04
C THR A 106 -4.16 21.25 11.63
N LEU A 107 -2.96 20.95 11.09
CA LEU A 107 -2.07 19.91 11.59
C LEU A 107 -1.53 20.20 13.00
#